data_AF-A0A0U1MS32-F1
#
_entry.id   AF-A0A0U1MS32-F1
#
_cell.length_a   1.000
_cell.length_b   1.000
_cell.length_c   1.000
_cell.angle_alpha   90.00
_cell.angle_beta   90.00
_cell.angle_gamma   90.00
#
_symmetry.space_group_name_H-M   'P 1'
#
loop_
_entity.id
_entity.type
_entity.pdbx_description
1 polymer ?
#
loop_
_entity_poly.entity_id
_entity_poly.type
_entity_poly.pdbx_seq_one_letter_code
_entity_poly.pdbx_strand_id
1 'polypeptide(L)'
;MAQSEYEIDPGKITSNTEETSAIANISYEIENANDNNLKYDKIKDQIYKLKRYNQFPKNLDYIDSYTDPSTGTTATAFLNKDTGKVTVGMAGTNIHGDQIKKVASSLVAPSSIRPSNQDLKDVLGTMEDGAADLAIGVGLVNYKGKHFANTQQFIENLQKKYEIDTVTGHSLGGRDAIFLGLRYNIKNVVAYNPAPLEVKSIRNKLGGQLFRNTTFPDEKYLKELMDNYDGDITKVITQKDGLDYLVKHTDHLTCGDVLRINNGQGHAMENFLGEKEQREIIEELMLVKGYRDANDKAFKALKKNTEKKLGKIDEIKSKLLQTNGGALSSSQQKLLETLVAFSVAEGLSKMVDQELQQLKNMFNLMDEKFEANWKDAQEASDIVGKHLSYPEKVSALDNGGVNESKLATEPHNEIKEKLNKITDLSKKYNSYLQQIEKSINEIVAKDQQLAGQIGDLI
;
A
#
# COMPACT_ATOMS: atom_id res chain seq x y z
N MET A 1 -21.18 33.12 -26.94
CA MET A 1 -21.44 31.73 -26.49
C MET A 1 -20.57 31.51 -25.27
N ALA A 2 -21.16 31.18 -24.11
CA ALA A 2 -20.36 30.83 -22.94
C ALA A 2 -19.64 29.50 -23.24
N GLN A 3 -18.33 29.45 -23.01
CA GLN A 3 -17.56 28.21 -23.12
C GLN A 3 -18.12 27.22 -22.09
N SER A 4 -18.40 25.98 -22.52
CA SER A 4 -18.83 24.93 -21.59
C SER A 4 -17.72 24.67 -20.57
N GLU A 5 -18.06 24.61 -19.29
CA GLU A 5 -17.12 24.21 -18.23
C GLU A 5 -16.63 22.78 -18.50
N TYR A 6 -15.40 22.46 -18.11
CA TYR A 6 -14.88 21.09 -18.20
C TYR A 6 -15.72 20.13 -17.36
N GLU A 7 -16.04 18.97 -17.92
CA GLU A 7 -16.78 17.89 -17.25
C GLU A 7 -15.84 16.72 -17.00
N ILE A 8 -15.65 16.36 -15.73
CA ILE A 8 -14.86 15.21 -15.28
C ILE A 8 -15.53 13.92 -15.74
N ASP A 9 -14.84 13.14 -16.57
CA ASP A 9 -15.32 11.84 -17.05
C ASP A 9 -14.80 10.68 -16.18
N PRO A 10 -15.65 10.03 -15.37
CA PRO A 10 -15.22 8.87 -14.57
C PRO A 10 -14.80 7.67 -15.43
N GLY A 11 -15.11 7.64 -16.74
CA GLY A 11 -14.89 6.51 -17.61
C GLY A 11 -15.60 5.26 -17.08
N LYS A 12 -14.84 4.19 -16.82
CA LYS A 12 -15.34 2.90 -16.31
C LYS A 12 -15.48 2.83 -14.78
N ILE A 13 -15.18 3.91 -14.05
CA ILE A 13 -15.29 3.89 -12.58
C ILE A 13 -16.75 3.70 -12.14
N THR A 14 -16.92 2.87 -11.11
CA THR A 14 -18.20 2.65 -10.43
C THR A 14 -18.06 2.86 -8.91
N SER A 15 -19.17 2.74 -8.17
CA SER A 15 -19.14 2.80 -6.71
C SER A 15 -18.34 1.68 -6.04
N ASN A 16 -18.06 0.60 -6.77
CA ASN A 16 -17.36 -0.58 -6.26
C ASN A 16 -15.92 -0.70 -6.78
N THR A 17 -15.47 0.26 -7.60
CA THR A 17 -14.09 0.32 -8.05
C THR A 17 -13.15 0.50 -6.85
N GLU A 18 -12.04 -0.24 -6.87
CA GLU A 18 -11.00 -0.19 -5.86
C GLU A 18 -10.42 1.23 -5.73
N GLU A 19 -10.10 1.64 -4.50
CA GLU A 19 -9.80 3.03 -4.15
C GLU A 19 -8.61 3.60 -4.92
N THR A 20 -7.50 2.86 -5.00
CA THR A 20 -6.27 3.33 -5.63
C THR A 20 -6.37 3.41 -7.14
N SER A 21 -7.07 2.48 -7.79
CA SER A 21 -7.36 2.51 -9.23
C SER A 21 -8.38 3.59 -9.60
N ALA A 22 -9.43 3.79 -8.79
CA ALA A 22 -10.36 4.90 -8.97
C ALA A 22 -9.65 6.26 -8.87
N ILE A 23 -8.79 6.42 -7.86
CA ILE A 23 -8.03 7.66 -7.65
C ILE A 23 -6.98 7.87 -8.75
N ALA A 24 -6.26 6.82 -9.16
CA ALA A 24 -5.28 6.92 -10.25
C ALA A 24 -5.94 7.38 -11.56
N ASN A 25 -7.11 6.83 -11.89
CA ASN A 25 -7.85 7.21 -13.09
C ASN A 25 -8.44 8.63 -13.00
N ILE A 26 -9.14 8.97 -11.92
CA ILE A 26 -9.80 10.27 -11.79
C ILE A 26 -8.79 11.43 -11.64
N SER A 27 -7.57 11.15 -11.20
CA SER A 27 -6.53 12.18 -11.06
C SER A 27 -6.17 12.83 -12.40
N TYR A 28 -6.23 12.08 -13.51
CA TYR A 28 -6.04 12.63 -14.85
C TYR A 28 -7.15 13.59 -15.25
N GLU A 29 -8.39 13.26 -14.92
CA GLU A 29 -9.51 14.16 -15.18
C GLU A 29 -9.47 15.42 -14.33
N ILE A 30 -8.93 15.33 -13.11
CA ILE A 30 -8.70 16.49 -12.25
C ILE A 30 -7.54 17.35 -12.77
N GLU A 31 -6.47 16.74 -13.31
CA GLU A 31 -5.42 17.44 -14.05
C GLU A 31 -6.01 18.24 -15.22
N ASN A 32 -6.82 17.59 -16.06
CA ASN A 32 -7.51 18.24 -17.18
C ASN A 32 -8.47 19.35 -16.69
N ALA A 33 -9.19 19.14 -15.59
CA ALA A 33 -10.06 20.14 -15.01
C ALA A 33 -9.27 21.37 -14.53
N ASN A 34 -8.13 21.15 -13.87
CA ASN A 34 -7.24 22.21 -13.42
C ASN A 34 -6.66 23.00 -14.60
N ASP A 35 -6.22 22.33 -15.65
CA ASP A 35 -5.72 22.96 -16.88
C ASP A 35 -6.81 23.78 -17.60
N ASN A 36 -8.07 23.36 -17.48
CA ASN A 36 -9.24 24.10 -17.94
C ASN A 36 -9.75 25.15 -16.95
N ASN A 37 -8.99 25.46 -15.90
CA ASN A 37 -9.28 26.46 -14.87
C ASN A 37 -10.60 26.20 -14.11
N LEU A 38 -10.99 24.93 -13.97
CA LEU A 38 -12.17 24.56 -13.19
C LEU A 38 -11.89 24.84 -11.71
N LYS A 39 -12.78 25.60 -11.06
CA LYS A 39 -12.60 25.99 -9.65
C LYS A 39 -12.75 24.78 -8.72
N TYR A 40 -12.07 24.86 -7.57
CA TYR A 40 -12.16 23.88 -6.47
C TYR A 40 -13.59 23.41 -6.18
N ASP A 41 -14.53 24.34 -5.96
CA ASP A 41 -15.92 23.99 -5.61
C ASP A 41 -16.62 23.22 -6.75
N LYS A 42 -16.26 23.51 -8.00
CA LYS A 42 -16.82 22.83 -9.17
C LYS A 42 -16.28 21.41 -9.31
N ILE A 43 -14.97 21.21 -9.11
CA ILE A 43 -14.36 19.87 -9.06
C ILE A 43 -15.03 19.05 -7.94
N LYS A 44 -15.14 19.63 -6.75
CA LYS A 44 -15.77 18.99 -5.59
C LYS A 44 -17.23 18.61 -5.86
N ASP A 45 -18.01 19.50 -6.46
CA ASP A 45 -19.40 19.26 -6.82
C ASP A 45 -19.54 18.16 -7.87
N GLN A 46 -18.65 18.13 -8.88
CA GLN A 46 -18.66 17.09 -9.90
C GLN A 46 -18.31 15.72 -9.29
N ILE A 47 -17.24 15.60 -8.48
CA ILE A 47 -16.92 14.37 -7.76
C ILE A 47 -18.08 13.92 -6.87
N TYR A 48 -18.72 14.86 -6.15
CA TYR A 48 -19.89 14.55 -5.32
C TYR A 48 -21.07 14.00 -6.15
N LYS A 49 -21.33 14.55 -7.34
CA LYS A 49 -22.34 14.03 -8.27
C LYS A 49 -21.99 12.61 -8.73
N LEU A 50 -20.75 12.35 -9.14
CA LEU A 50 -20.30 11.02 -9.57
C LEU A 50 -20.59 9.97 -8.49
N LYS A 51 -20.32 10.29 -7.22
CA LYS A 51 -20.65 9.42 -6.08
C LYS A 51 -22.14 9.15 -5.93
N ARG A 52 -22.99 10.18 -6.12
CA ARG A 52 -24.46 10.03 -6.05
C ARG A 52 -25.01 9.16 -7.17
N TYR A 53 -24.36 9.18 -8.34
CA TYR A 53 -24.73 8.37 -9.50
C TYR A 53 -24.04 6.99 -9.54
N ASN A 54 -23.35 6.60 -8.47
CA ASN A 54 -22.59 5.35 -8.39
C ASN A 54 -21.46 5.23 -9.43
N GLN A 55 -20.92 6.35 -9.90
CA GLN A 55 -19.80 6.45 -10.84
C GLN A 55 -18.47 6.78 -10.14
N PHE A 56 -18.44 6.73 -8.80
CA PHE A 56 -17.23 6.91 -7.99
C PHE A 56 -17.42 6.27 -6.61
N PRO A 57 -16.36 5.78 -5.94
CA PRO A 57 -16.46 5.19 -4.61
C PRO A 57 -17.10 6.12 -3.58
N LYS A 58 -18.07 5.58 -2.82
CA LYS A 58 -18.89 6.38 -1.90
C LYS A 58 -18.14 6.86 -0.66
N ASN A 59 -17.11 6.13 -0.27
CA ASN A 59 -16.28 6.41 0.89
C ASN A 59 -15.19 7.45 0.65
N LEU A 60 -14.85 7.76 -0.61
CA LEU A 60 -13.79 8.73 -0.95
C LEU A 60 -14.34 10.15 -1.16
N ASP A 61 -13.93 11.11 -0.33
CA ASP A 61 -14.27 12.54 -0.50
C ASP A 61 -13.07 13.31 -1.04
N TYR A 62 -13.26 14.09 -2.11
CA TYR A 62 -12.23 14.99 -2.64
C TYR A 62 -11.85 16.07 -1.60
N ILE A 63 -10.55 16.21 -1.33
CA ILE A 63 -10.00 17.19 -0.38
C ILE A 63 -9.52 18.42 -1.13
N ASP A 64 -8.55 18.24 -2.03
CA ASP A 64 -7.84 19.29 -2.77
C ASP A 64 -6.98 18.67 -3.89
N SER A 65 -6.50 19.51 -4.81
CA SER A 65 -5.51 19.12 -5.82
C SER A 65 -4.57 20.26 -6.16
N TYR A 66 -3.39 19.90 -6.64
CA TYR A 66 -2.38 20.85 -7.10
C TYR A 66 -1.75 20.34 -8.39
N THR A 67 -1.82 21.16 -9.44
CA THR A 67 -1.11 20.94 -10.71
C THR A 67 0.10 21.86 -10.75
N ASP A 68 1.30 21.27 -10.86
CA ASP A 68 2.53 22.06 -11.01
C ASP A 68 2.55 22.69 -12.42
N PRO A 69 2.53 24.02 -12.55
CA PRO A 69 2.45 24.68 -13.84
C PRO A 69 3.71 24.49 -14.70
N SER A 70 4.81 24.01 -14.12
CA SER A 70 6.07 23.79 -14.82
C SER A 70 6.22 22.38 -15.38
N THR A 71 5.68 21.37 -14.71
CA THR A 71 5.78 19.97 -15.16
C THR A 71 4.47 19.42 -15.68
N GLY A 72 3.34 20.07 -15.39
CA GLY A 72 2.00 19.54 -15.63
C GLY A 72 1.63 18.42 -14.66
N THR A 73 2.47 18.06 -13.67
CA THR A 73 2.19 16.97 -12.73
C THR A 73 1.10 17.39 -11.74
N THR A 74 0.06 16.57 -11.61
CA THR A 74 -1.03 16.83 -10.66
C THR A 74 -1.00 15.86 -9.49
N ALA A 75 -1.02 16.40 -8.27
CA ALA A 75 -1.31 15.64 -7.06
C ALA A 75 -2.75 15.93 -6.62
N THR A 76 -3.56 14.90 -6.42
CA THR A 76 -4.93 14.98 -5.93
C THR A 76 -5.05 14.27 -4.59
N ALA A 77 -5.89 14.75 -3.68
CA ALA A 77 -6.06 14.14 -2.37
C ALA A 77 -7.52 13.76 -2.11
N PHE A 78 -7.73 12.54 -1.64
CA PHE A 78 -9.03 12.01 -1.27
C PHE A 78 -9.02 11.48 0.17
N LEU A 79 -10.02 11.88 0.96
CA LEU A 79 -10.26 11.36 2.30
C LEU A 79 -11.10 10.09 2.20
N ASN A 80 -10.59 8.98 2.71
CA ASN A 80 -11.42 7.81 2.96
C ASN A 80 -12.16 8.00 4.29
N LYS A 81 -13.49 8.15 4.22
CA LYS A 81 -14.34 8.36 5.40
C LYS A 81 -14.42 7.18 6.35
N ASP A 82 -14.17 5.98 5.86
CA ASP A 82 -14.25 4.77 6.68
C ASP A 82 -13.03 4.65 7.59
N THR A 83 -11.87 5.10 7.10
CA THR A 83 -10.58 5.00 7.80
C THR A 83 -10.11 6.31 8.41
N GLY A 84 -10.60 7.46 7.92
CA GLY A 84 -10.11 8.79 8.28
C GLY A 84 -8.76 9.15 7.66
N LYS A 85 -8.25 8.32 6.75
CA LYS A 85 -6.92 8.45 6.13
C LYS A 85 -7.02 9.01 4.71
N VAL A 86 -5.92 9.57 4.24
CA VAL A 86 -5.83 10.20 2.91
C VAL A 86 -5.07 9.32 1.93
N THR A 87 -5.64 9.21 0.73
CA THR A 87 -4.96 8.67 -0.44
C THR A 87 -4.63 9.80 -1.40
N VAL A 88 -3.38 9.87 -1.84
CA VAL A 88 -2.92 10.84 -2.82
C VAL A 88 -2.84 10.17 -4.20
N GLY A 89 -3.50 10.76 -5.19
CA GLY A 89 -3.39 10.36 -6.59
C GLY A 89 -2.40 11.24 -7.34
N MET A 90 -1.52 10.63 -8.10
CA MET A 90 -0.57 11.29 -8.98
C MET A 90 -1.01 11.06 -10.43
N ALA A 91 -1.28 12.14 -11.14
CA ALA A 91 -1.41 12.15 -12.59
C ALA A 91 -0.14 12.73 -13.20
N GLY A 92 0.14 12.33 -14.44
CA GLY A 92 1.19 13.00 -15.19
C GLY A 92 1.14 12.65 -16.64
N THR A 93 0.51 13.46 -17.48
CA THR A 93 0.80 13.41 -18.92
C THR A 93 0.50 14.70 -19.68
N ASN A 94 -0.01 15.77 -19.07
CA ASN A 94 -0.27 17.03 -19.79
C ASN A 94 1.00 17.87 -20.09
N ILE A 95 2.06 17.24 -20.63
CA ILE A 95 3.21 17.96 -21.16
C ILE A 95 2.92 18.44 -22.59
N HIS A 96 2.63 19.73 -22.69
CA HIS A 96 2.56 20.46 -23.93
C HIS A 96 3.98 20.64 -24.52
N GLY A 97 4.38 19.85 -25.54
CA GLY A 97 5.64 20.17 -26.25
C GLY A 97 6.09 19.25 -27.39
N ASP A 98 6.60 19.87 -28.46
CA ASP A 98 7.24 19.22 -29.61
C ASP A 98 8.53 18.43 -29.28
N GLN A 99 9.07 18.59 -28.07
CA GLN A 99 10.30 17.92 -27.61
C GLN A 99 10.08 16.44 -27.28
N ILE A 100 8.91 16.08 -26.75
CA ILE A 100 8.53 14.70 -26.43
C ILE A 100 8.43 13.85 -27.71
N LYS A 101 7.83 14.40 -28.77
CA LYS A 101 7.69 13.72 -30.07
C LYS A 101 9.03 13.31 -30.68
N LYS A 102 10.09 14.10 -30.47
CA LYS A 102 11.46 13.81 -30.98
C LYS A 102 12.17 12.70 -30.20
N VAL A 103 11.93 12.58 -28.90
CA VAL A 103 12.54 11.53 -28.07
C VAL A 103 11.80 10.21 -28.23
N ALA A 104 10.46 10.23 -28.23
CA ALA A 104 9.66 9.04 -28.53
C ALA A 104 10.08 8.40 -29.86
N SER A 105 10.19 9.17 -30.94
CA SER A 105 10.65 8.69 -32.25
C SER A 105 12.09 8.15 -32.26
N SER A 106 12.97 8.63 -31.37
CA SER A 106 14.35 8.15 -31.26
C SER A 106 14.49 6.80 -30.52
N LEU A 107 13.51 6.46 -29.67
CA LEU A 107 13.53 5.23 -28.85
C LEU A 107 12.96 4.01 -29.57
N VAL A 108 12.05 4.23 -30.53
CA VAL A 108 11.51 3.15 -31.37
C VAL A 108 12.46 2.79 -32.53
N ALA A 109 13.61 3.47 -32.65
CA ALA A 109 14.65 3.16 -33.63
C ALA A 109 15.97 2.64 -33.00
N PRO A 110 16.00 1.51 -32.26
CA PRO A 110 17.27 0.86 -31.96
C PRO A 110 17.73 0.04 -33.16
N SER A 111 18.86 0.41 -33.74
CA SER A 111 19.61 -0.34 -34.76
C SER A 111 20.23 -1.65 -34.24
N SER A 112 19.73 -2.25 -33.15
CA SER A 112 20.43 -3.36 -32.47
C SER A 112 19.55 -4.46 -31.85
N ILE A 113 18.23 -4.38 -31.91
CA ILE A 113 17.32 -5.45 -31.43
C ILE A 113 16.30 -5.67 -32.54
N ARG A 114 16.08 -6.92 -32.96
CA ARG A 114 14.98 -7.30 -33.86
C ARG A 114 13.90 -8.00 -33.03
N PRO A 115 12.93 -7.27 -32.43
CA PRO A 115 11.69 -7.89 -31.96
C PRO A 115 10.96 -8.55 -33.14
N SER A 116 10.01 -9.45 -32.87
CA SER A 116 9.16 -9.94 -33.95
C SER A 116 8.31 -8.78 -34.51
N ASN A 117 7.89 -8.87 -35.77
CA ASN A 117 7.06 -7.82 -36.40
C ASN A 117 5.71 -7.60 -35.68
N GLN A 118 5.26 -8.57 -34.89
CA GLN A 118 4.04 -8.46 -34.08
C GLN A 118 4.33 -7.73 -32.76
N ASP A 119 5.43 -8.03 -32.08
CA ASP A 119 5.83 -7.34 -30.85
C ASP A 119 6.06 -5.85 -31.10
N LEU A 120 6.67 -5.49 -32.24
CA LEU A 120 6.84 -4.09 -32.65
C LEU A 120 5.51 -3.39 -32.92
N LYS A 121 4.52 -4.08 -33.50
CA LYS A 121 3.18 -3.51 -33.75
C LYS A 121 2.38 -3.35 -32.47
N ASP A 122 2.46 -4.31 -31.56
CA ASP A 122 1.79 -4.28 -30.27
C ASP A 122 2.40 -3.19 -29.37
N VAL A 123 3.74 -3.02 -29.40
CA VAL A 123 4.44 -1.91 -28.74
C VAL A 123 4.07 -0.57 -29.38
N LEU A 124 4.11 -0.43 -30.71
CA LEU A 124 3.74 0.83 -31.39
C LEU A 124 2.26 1.21 -31.19
N GLY A 125 1.35 0.24 -31.20
CA GLY A 125 -0.09 0.47 -31.00
C GLY A 125 -0.45 0.82 -29.55
N THR A 126 0.31 0.33 -28.57
CA THR A 126 0.18 0.75 -27.16
C THR A 126 0.93 2.06 -26.84
N MET A 127 1.88 2.44 -27.69
CA MET A 127 2.70 3.65 -27.57
C MET A 127 2.04 4.93 -28.10
N GLU A 128 0.95 4.89 -28.87
CA GLU A 128 0.28 6.13 -29.30
C GLU A 128 -0.19 6.96 -28.09
N ASP A 129 -0.67 6.31 -27.02
CA ASP A 129 -0.99 6.95 -25.73
C ASP A 129 0.23 7.01 -24.77
N GLY A 130 1.12 6.00 -24.77
CA GLY A 130 2.26 5.89 -23.84
C GLY A 130 3.57 6.58 -24.26
N ALA A 131 3.65 7.21 -25.44
CA ALA A 131 4.88 7.83 -25.96
C ALA A 131 5.36 9.03 -25.12
N ALA A 132 4.42 9.77 -24.52
CA ALA A 132 4.75 10.85 -23.59
C ALA A 132 5.39 10.30 -22.31
N ASP A 133 4.80 9.24 -21.75
CA ASP A 133 5.31 8.59 -20.54
C ASP A 133 6.68 7.95 -20.75
N LEU A 134 6.90 7.36 -21.93
CA LEU A 134 8.20 6.85 -22.34
C LEU A 134 9.25 7.98 -22.37
N ALA A 135 8.96 9.09 -23.05
CA ALA A 135 9.87 10.23 -23.15
C ALA A 135 10.20 10.84 -21.79
N ILE A 136 9.29 10.73 -20.82
CA ILE A 136 9.48 11.23 -19.47
C ILE A 136 10.26 10.24 -18.58
N GLY A 137 9.93 8.95 -18.63
CA GLY A 137 10.62 7.87 -17.91
C GLY A 137 12.07 7.68 -18.34
N VAL A 138 12.42 8.14 -19.54
CA VAL A 138 13.79 8.07 -20.09
C VAL A 138 14.63 9.33 -19.88
N GLY A 139 14.16 10.25 -19.02
CA GLY A 139 15.01 11.30 -18.47
C GLY A 139 14.76 12.73 -18.91
N LEU A 140 13.57 13.08 -19.42
CA LEU A 140 13.26 14.48 -19.77
C LEU A 140 12.67 15.31 -18.62
N VAL A 141 12.01 14.68 -17.62
CA VAL A 141 11.41 15.42 -16.49
C VAL A 141 12.13 15.08 -15.19
N ASN A 142 12.66 16.13 -14.59
CA ASN A 142 13.57 16.13 -13.46
C ASN A 142 12.80 16.22 -12.14
N TYR A 143 13.01 15.26 -11.22
CA TYR A 143 12.43 15.31 -9.88
C TYR A 143 13.28 16.02 -8.81
N LYS A 144 14.56 16.32 -9.11
CA LYS A 144 15.49 17.06 -8.23
C LYS A 144 15.65 18.54 -8.58
N GLY A 145 14.98 19.06 -9.62
CA GLY A 145 14.93 20.49 -9.84
C GLY A 145 13.90 21.15 -8.92
N LYS A 146 13.84 22.48 -8.92
CA LYS A 146 12.71 23.27 -8.36
C LYS A 146 11.32 22.90 -8.93
N HIS A 147 11.25 21.86 -9.76
CA HIS A 147 10.14 21.33 -10.56
C HIS A 147 9.17 20.41 -9.80
N PHE A 148 9.53 19.92 -8.61
CA PHE A 148 8.60 19.20 -7.73
C PHE A 148 8.42 19.88 -6.38
N ALA A 149 9.06 21.03 -6.16
CA ALA A 149 9.08 21.69 -4.86
C ALA A 149 7.66 22.06 -4.40
N ASN A 150 6.79 22.44 -5.34
CA ASN A 150 5.42 22.82 -5.02
C ASN A 150 4.53 21.59 -4.78
N THR A 151 4.68 20.52 -5.57
CA THR A 151 4.00 19.24 -5.33
C THR A 151 4.42 18.64 -3.99
N GLN A 152 5.71 18.69 -3.66
CA GLN A 152 6.26 18.31 -2.35
C GLN A 152 5.67 19.15 -1.23
N GLN A 153 5.58 20.47 -1.40
CA GLN A 153 4.96 21.36 -0.44
C GLN A 153 3.46 21.05 -0.25
N PHE A 154 2.75 20.66 -1.31
CA PHE A 154 1.37 20.19 -1.22
C PHE A 154 1.26 18.93 -0.35
N ILE A 155 2.11 17.92 -0.58
CA ILE A 155 2.17 16.70 0.25
C ILE A 155 2.49 17.03 1.71
N GLU A 156 3.51 17.85 1.97
CA GLU A 156 3.90 18.26 3.32
C GLU A 156 2.78 19.04 4.03
N ASN A 157 2.01 19.85 3.30
CA ASN A 157 0.86 20.55 3.85
C ASN A 157 -0.31 19.63 4.14
N LEU A 158 -0.52 18.59 3.34
CA LEU A 158 -1.50 17.54 3.63
C LEU A 158 -1.11 16.76 4.88
N GLN A 159 0.16 16.35 5.01
CA GLN A 159 0.67 15.60 6.18
C GLN A 159 0.52 16.35 7.51
N LYS A 160 0.51 17.69 7.49
CA LYS A 160 0.23 18.50 8.69
C LYS A 160 -1.20 18.36 9.21
N LYS A 161 -2.14 17.97 8.35
CA LYS A 161 -3.59 17.92 8.63
C LYS A 161 -4.16 16.51 8.63
N TYR A 162 -3.54 15.60 7.88
CA TYR A 162 -4.06 14.27 7.59
C TYR A 162 -2.95 13.22 7.67
N GLU A 163 -3.31 12.02 8.09
CA GLU A 163 -2.47 10.84 7.90
C GLU A 163 -2.59 10.39 6.43
N ILE A 164 -1.52 10.56 5.66
CA ILE A 164 -1.44 10.01 4.29
C ILE A 164 -1.07 8.54 4.42
N ASP A 165 -1.99 7.67 4.00
CA ASP A 165 -1.83 6.22 4.10
C ASP A 165 -1.32 5.63 2.79
N THR A 166 -1.82 6.13 1.67
CA THR A 166 -1.52 5.60 0.35
C THR A 166 -1.15 6.69 -0.66
N VAL A 167 -0.19 6.42 -1.55
CA VAL A 167 -0.02 7.17 -2.80
C VAL A 167 -0.25 6.24 -3.99
N THR A 168 -0.96 6.72 -5.00
CA THR A 168 -1.27 5.95 -6.21
C THR A 168 -1.05 6.78 -7.46
N GLY A 169 -0.91 6.12 -8.60
CA GLY A 169 -0.84 6.77 -9.90
C GLY A 169 -0.68 5.76 -11.02
N HIS A 170 -0.88 6.23 -12.25
CA HIS A 170 -0.68 5.43 -13.46
C HIS A 170 0.48 5.99 -14.27
N SER A 171 1.24 5.10 -14.91
CA SER A 171 2.34 5.44 -15.80
C SER A 171 3.39 6.37 -15.16
N LEU A 172 3.55 7.60 -15.64
CA LEU A 172 4.39 8.61 -15.01
C LEU A 172 3.91 8.96 -13.60
N GLY A 173 2.61 9.17 -13.43
CA GLY A 173 2.01 9.36 -12.12
C GLY A 173 2.32 8.19 -11.18
N GLY A 174 2.36 6.96 -11.70
CA GLY A 174 2.78 5.78 -10.96
C GLY A 174 4.24 5.83 -10.51
N ARG A 175 5.16 6.29 -11.37
CA ARG A 175 6.57 6.54 -11.00
C ARG A 175 6.67 7.60 -9.90
N ASP A 176 5.95 8.70 -10.05
CA ASP A 176 5.96 9.81 -9.10
C ASP A 176 5.36 9.38 -7.75
N ALA A 177 4.33 8.53 -7.77
CA ALA A 177 3.78 7.91 -6.57
C ALA A 177 4.81 7.07 -5.83
N ILE A 178 5.58 6.22 -6.54
CA ILE A 178 6.68 5.45 -5.96
C ILE A 178 7.74 6.37 -5.36
N PHE A 179 8.16 7.40 -6.11
CA PHE A 179 9.17 8.33 -5.63
C PHE A 179 8.71 9.09 -4.36
N LEU A 180 7.47 9.56 -4.33
CA LEU A 180 6.90 10.23 -3.16
C LEU A 180 6.74 9.29 -1.97
N GLY A 181 6.32 8.05 -2.23
CA GLY A 181 6.25 6.99 -1.21
C GLY A 181 7.60 6.77 -0.53
N LEU A 182 8.65 6.56 -1.34
CA LEU A 182 10.03 6.42 -0.87
C LEU A 182 10.51 7.67 -0.09
N ARG A 183 10.31 8.87 -0.64
CA ARG A 183 10.83 10.12 -0.07
C ARG A 183 10.18 10.50 1.26
N TYR A 184 8.88 10.27 1.39
CA TYR A 184 8.09 10.66 2.56
C TYR A 184 7.74 9.48 3.47
N ASN A 185 8.30 8.30 3.19
CA ASN A 185 8.04 7.03 3.88
C ASN A 185 6.53 6.74 4.05
N ILE A 186 5.76 6.99 2.97
CA ILE A 186 4.32 6.71 2.96
C ILE A 186 4.15 5.20 2.84
N LYS A 187 3.35 4.62 3.74
CA LYS A 187 3.36 3.18 4.04
C LYS A 187 2.84 2.30 2.92
N ASN A 188 1.98 2.82 2.05
CA ASN A 188 1.41 2.06 0.95
C ASN A 188 1.55 2.84 -0.36
N VAL A 189 2.06 2.19 -1.40
CA VAL A 189 2.09 2.71 -2.76
C VAL A 189 1.50 1.67 -3.69
N VAL A 190 0.52 2.08 -4.49
CA VAL A 190 -0.04 1.24 -5.56
C VAL A 190 0.12 1.96 -6.88
N ALA A 191 0.88 1.38 -7.80
CA ALA A 191 1.23 2.03 -9.06
C ALA A 191 0.79 1.19 -10.26
N TYR A 192 0.05 1.78 -11.19
CA TYR A 192 -0.55 1.10 -12.34
C TYR A 192 0.27 1.32 -13.61
N ASN A 193 0.75 0.25 -14.25
CA ASN A 193 1.70 0.29 -15.37
C ASN A 193 2.80 1.37 -15.21
N PRO A 194 3.50 1.45 -14.06
CA PRO A 194 4.35 2.60 -13.76
C PRO A 194 5.61 2.65 -14.62
N ALA A 195 6.06 3.88 -14.93
CA ALA A 195 7.38 4.10 -15.48
C ALA A 195 8.49 3.75 -14.47
N PRO A 196 9.70 3.34 -14.94
CA PRO A 196 10.83 3.09 -14.06
C PRO A 196 11.31 4.38 -13.38
N LEU A 197 11.98 4.22 -12.23
CA LEU A 197 12.59 5.34 -11.50
C LEU A 197 13.79 5.93 -12.25
N GLU A 198 14.51 5.10 -13.02
CA GLU A 198 15.62 5.51 -13.88
C GLU A 198 15.78 4.55 -15.09
N VAL A 199 16.21 5.07 -16.24
CA VAL A 199 16.68 4.26 -17.39
C VAL A 199 18.08 4.73 -17.82
N LYS A 200 19.12 3.94 -17.52
CA LYS A 200 20.54 4.31 -17.69
C LYS A 200 21.00 4.32 -19.15
N SER A 201 20.45 3.44 -19.98
CA SER A 201 20.91 3.20 -21.36
C SER A 201 20.66 4.37 -22.33
N ILE A 202 19.68 5.22 -22.04
CA ILE A 202 19.24 6.28 -22.96
C ILE A 202 20.06 7.56 -22.77
N ARG A 203 20.53 7.81 -21.53
CA ARG A 203 21.45 8.90 -21.18
C ARG A 203 22.74 8.88 -21.98
N ASN A 204 23.28 7.68 -22.23
CA ASN A 204 24.56 7.51 -22.93
C ASN A 204 24.42 7.57 -24.47
N LYS A 205 23.25 7.27 -25.03
CA LYS A 205 23.02 7.18 -26.49
C LYS A 205 22.56 8.47 -27.15
N LEU A 206 21.78 9.32 -26.49
CA LEU A 206 21.16 10.50 -27.11
C LEU A 206 22.04 11.77 -27.13
N GLY A 207 23.28 11.70 -26.65
CA GLY A 207 24.27 12.78 -26.71
C GLY A 207 23.98 13.94 -25.74
N GLY A 208 25.05 14.51 -25.15
CA GLY A 208 24.96 15.55 -24.13
C GLY A 208 24.29 16.87 -24.54
N GLN A 209 23.83 17.03 -25.78
CA GLN A 209 23.13 18.23 -26.25
C GLN A 209 21.64 18.26 -25.86
N LEU A 210 20.95 17.11 -25.78
CA LEU A 210 19.53 17.07 -25.36
C LEU A 210 19.34 17.18 -23.84
N PHE A 211 20.33 16.75 -23.05
CA PHE A 211 20.23 16.63 -21.58
C PHE A 211 21.14 17.60 -20.81
N ARG A 212 21.59 18.67 -21.47
CA ARG A 212 22.65 19.56 -20.97
C ARG A 212 22.30 20.30 -19.67
N ASN A 213 21.03 20.34 -19.30
CA ASN A 213 20.48 20.97 -18.09
C ASN A 213 19.73 19.98 -17.17
N THR A 214 19.85 18.67 -17.41
CA THR A 214 19.10 17.66 -16.67
C THR A 214 20.00 16.99 -15.62
N THR A 215 19.82 17.36 -14.35
CA THR A 215 20.46 16.67 -13.24
C THR A 215 19.63 15.44 -12.90
N PHE A 216 20.12 14.26 -13.26
CA PHE A 216 19.53 13.01 -12.82
C PHE A 216 19.76 12.85 -11.31
N PRO A 217 18.86 12.21 -10.57
CA PRO A 217 19.28 11.67 -9.29
C PRO A 217 20.52 10.80 -9.41
N ASP A 218 21.35 10.93 -8.39
CA ASP A 218 22.36 9.93 -8.13
C ASP A 218 21.66 8.59 -7.85
N GLU A 219 22.01 7.54 -8.59
CA GLU A 219 21.58 6.15 -8.34
C GLU A 219 21.77 5.78 -6.86
N LYS A 220 22.84 6.31 -6.24
CA LYS A 220 23.10 6.13 -4.81
C LYS A 220 21.98 6.68 -3.94
N TYR A 221 21.40 7.82 -4.30
CA TYR A 221 20.29 8.44 -3.55
C TYR A 221 19.01 7.63 -3.70
N LEU A 222 18.70 7.11 -4.90
CA LEU A 222 17.54 6.24 -5.10
C LEU A 222 17.69 4.93 -4.33
N LYS A 223 18.88 4.32 -4.34
CA LYS A 223 19.17 3.12 -3.54
C LYS A 223 19.05 3.41 -2.05
N GLU A 224 19.59 4.52 -1.56
CA GLU A 224 19.45 4.91 -0.15
C GLU A 224 17.98 5.12 0.26
N LEU A 225 17.14 5.69 -0.61
CA LEU A 225 15.71 5.79 -0.35
C LEU A 225 15.05 4.41 -0.30
N MET A 226 15.38 3.51 -1.22
CA MET A 226 14.85 2.15 -1.27
C MET A 226 15.28 1.31 -0.06
N ASP A 227 16.55 1.40 0.33
CA ASP A 227 17.12 0.66 1.46
C ASP A 227 16.54 1.11 2.81
N ASN A 228 16.14 2.39 2.93
CA ASN A 228 15.55 2.94 4.14
C ASN A 228 14.01 2.96 4.14
N TYR A 229 13.38 2.48 3.07
CA TYR A 229 11.93 2.51 2.94
C TYR A 229 11.29 1.42 3.81
N ASP A 230 10.36 1.84 4.67
CA ASP A 230 9.61 0.96 5.58
C ASP A 230 8.14 1.03 5.21
N GLY A 231 7.81 0.57 4.01
CA GLY A 231 6.46 0.53 3.47
C GLY A 231 6.33 -0.52 2.37
N ASP A 232 5.15 -0.61 1.78
CA ASP A 232 4.84 -1.53 0.71
C ASP A 232 4.62 -0.80 -0.61
N ILE A 233 5.20 -1.33 -1.69
CA ILE A 233 5.03 -0.82 -3.05
C ILE A 233 4.53 -1.98 -3.90
N THR A 234 3.29 -1.88 -4.36
CA THR A 234 2.69 -2.81 -5.32
C THR A 234 2.58 -2.15 -6.69
N LYS A 235 3.14 -2.80 -7.72
CA LYS A 235 3.00 -2.41 -9.12
C LYS A 235 2.01 -3.33 -9.81
N VAL A 236 0.90 -2.79 -10.29
CA VAL A 236 -0.10 -3.53 -11.05
C VAL A 236 0.18 -3.36 -12.55
N ILE A 237 0.51 -4.45 -13.24
CA ILE A 237 0.98 -4.42 -14.64
C ILE A 237 0.07 -5.29 -15.52
N THR A 238 -0.45 -4.71 -16.61
CA THR A 238 -1.21 -5.46 -17.63
C THR A 238 -0.33 -6.38 -18.48
N GLN A 239 -0.90 -7.47 -19.00
CA GLN A 239 -0.14 -8.50 -19.70
C GLN A 239 0.69 -8.00 -20.90
N LYS A 240 0.14 -7.07 -21.70
CA LYS A 240 0.78 -6.54 -22.90
C LYS A 240 1.22 -5.09 -22.73
N ASP A 241 1.60 -4.70 -21.52
CA ASP A 241 2.10 -3.36 -21.26
C ASP A 241 3.40 -3.10 -22.06
N GLY A 242 3.33 -2.18 -23.02
CA GLY A 242 4.46 -1.85 -23.89
C GLY A 242 5.62 -1.18 -23.14
N LEU A 243 5.32 -0.49 -22.04
CA LEU A 243 6.32 0.14 -21.19
C LEU A 243 7.11 -0.90 -20.39
N ASP A 244 6.46 -1.82 -19.68
CA ASP A 244 7.09 -2.96 -18.98
C ASP A 244 7.93 -3.80 -19.95
N TYR A 245 7.42 -4.06 -21.16
CA TYR A 245 8.17 -4.79 -22.19
C TYR A 245 9.46 -4.06 -22.56
N LEU A 246 9.41 -2.75 -22.84
CA LEU A 246 10.60 -1.99 -23.21
C LEU A 246 11.61 -1.91 -22.05
N VAL A 247 11.12 -1.62 -20.84
CA VAL A 247 11.94 -1.40 -19.65
C VAL A 247 12.79 -2.63 -19.35
N LYS A 248 12.22 -3.84 -19.42
CA LYS A 248 12.94 -5.12 -19.24
C LYS A 248 14.13 -5.32 -20.17
N HIS A 249 14.16 -4.65 -21.32
CA HIS A 249 15.24 -4.72 -22.30
C HIS A 249 16.25 -3.57 -22.19
N THR A 250 16.15 -2.75 -21.14
CA THR A 250 17.05 -1.63 -20.85
C THR A 250 17.71 -1.78 -19.49
N ASP A 251 18.86 -1.15 -19.29
CA ASP A 251 19.42 -0.95 -17.95
C ASP A 251 18.57 0.09 -17.21
N HIS A 252 17.78 -0.34 -16.22
CA HIS A 252 16.77 0.46 -15.52
C HIS A 252 16.75 0.20 -14.01
N LEU A 253 16.17 1.13 -13.26
CA LEU A 253 15.93 1.01 -11.82
C LEU A 253 14.42 1.08 -11.52
N THR A 254 13.92 0.10 -10.76
CA THR A 254 12.54 0.01 -10.28
C THR A 254 12.54 -0.69 -8.91
N CYS A 255 11.43 -0.66 -8.19
CA CYS A 255 11.25 -1.33 -6.90
C CYS A 255 9.78 -1.75 -6.71
N GLY A 256 9.53 -2.54 -5.66
CA GLY A 256 8.19 -3.02 -5.30
C GLY A 256 7.79 -4.33 -5.98
N ASP A 257 6.79 -4.97 -5.38
CA ASP A 257 6.17 -6.20 -5.85
C ASP A 257 5.39 -5.98 -7.14
N VAL A 258 5.23 -7.02 -7.95
CA VAL A 258 4.52 -6.94 -9.22
C VAL A 258 3.28 -7.84 -9.19
N LEU A 259 2.11 -7.23 -9.26
CA LEU A 259 0.84 -7.91 -9.58
C LEU A 259 0.64 -7.89 -11.10
N ARG A 260 0.74 -9.03 -11.76
CA ARG A 260 0.49 -9.15 -13.21
C ARG A 260 -0.96 -9.53 -13.50
N ILE A 261 -1.64 -8.69 -14.27
CA ILE A 261 -3.03 -8.91 -14.71
C ILE A 261 -3.04 -9.57 -16.09
N ASN A 262 -3.46 -10.84 -16.13
CA ASN A 262 -3.51 -11.65 -17.35
C ASN A 262 -4.81 -11.40 -18.14
N ASN A 263 -4.92 -10.20 -18.73
CA ASN A 263 -6.11 -9.73 -19.47
C ASN A 263 -5.89 -9.54 -20.98
N GLY A 264 -4.67 -9.75 -21.48
CA GLY A 264 -4.33 -9.50 -22.88
C GLY A 264 -4.37 -8.02 -23.30
N GLN A 265 -4.47 -7.09 -22.34
CA GLN A 265 -4.58 -5.65 -22.59
C GLN A 265 -3.25 -4.92 -22.41
N GLY A 266 -3.19 -3.68 -22.88
CA GLY A 266 -1.99 -2.83 -22.91
C GLY A 266 -2.01 -1.71 -21.86
N HIS A 267 -1.32 -0.61 -22.16
CA HIS A 267 -0.88 0.38 -21.16
C HIS A 267 -1.98 1.17 -20.43
N ALA A 268 -3.14 1.40 -21.06
CA ALA A 268 -4.14 2.36 -20.57
C ALA A 268 -4.73 2.04 -19.18
N MET A 269 -4.99 3.06 -18.37
CA MET A 269 -5.55 2.92 -17.02
C MET A 269 -6.93 2.23 -17.02
N GLU A 270 -7.72 2.43 -18.07
CA GLU A 270 -9.03 1.79 -18.21
C GLU A 270 -8.99 0.25 -18.28
N ASN A 271 -7.81 -0.32 -18.57
CA ASN A 271 -7.60 -1.77 -18.64
C ASN A 271 -7.56 -2.43 -17.25
N PHE A 272 -7.52 -1.64 -16.18
CA PHE A 272 -7.61 -2.12 -14.80
C PHE A 272 -9.02 -2.03 -14.24
N LEU A 273 -9.94 -1.33 -14.91
CA LEU A 273 -11.27 -0.99 -14.38
C LEU A 273 -12.36 -2.01 -14.76
N GLY A 274 -12.00 -3.09 -15.46
CA GLY A 274 -12.91 -4.20 -15.76
C GLY A 274 -13.23 -5.04 -14.52
N GLU A 275 -14.37 -5.74 -14.53
CA GLU A 275 -14.84 -6.50 -13.35
C GLU A 275 -13.85 -7.58 -12.91
N LYS A 276 -13.24 -8.28 -13.87
CA LYS A 276 -12.26 -9.33 -13.60
C LYS A 276 -10.98 -8.74 -13.01
N GLU A 277 -10.47 -7.69 -13.62
CA GLU A 277 -9.24 -7.02 -13.23
C GLU A 277 -9.38 -6.37 -11.84
N GLN A 278 -10.51 -5.71 -11.59
CA GLN A 278 -10.83 -5.15 -10.28
C GLN A 278 -10.90 -6.24 -9.21
N ARG A 279 -11.42 -7.43 -9.53
CA ARG A 279 -11.42 -8.55 -8.57
C ARG A 279 -10.01 -9.00 -8.22
N GLU A 280 -9.14 -9.19 -9.22
CA GLU A 280 -7.74 -9.58 -9.01
C GLU A 280 -6.98 -8.51 -8.20
N ILE A 281 -7.16 -7.23 -8.53
CA ILE A 281 -6.55 -6.11 -7.80
C ILE A 281 -7.05 -6.03 -6.37
N ILE A 282 -8.38 -6.14 -6.16
CA ILE A 282 -8.99 -6.13 -4.83
C ILE A 282 -8.48 -7.30 -4.01
N GLU A 283 -8.44 -8.51 -4.58
CA GLU A 283 -7.93 -9.68 -3.88
C GLU A 283 -6.49 -9.44 -3.41
N GLU A 284 -5.59 -8.99 -4.27
CA GLU A 284 -4.20 -8.73 -3.90
C GLU A 284 -4.06 -7.61 -2.84
N LEU A 285 -4.66 -6.45 -3.09
CA LEU A 285 -4.51 -5.28 -2.21
C LEU A 285 -5.27 -5.44 -0.88
N MET A 286 -6.39 -6.18 -0.88
CA MET A 286 -7.15 -6.46 0.33
C MET A 286 -6.63 -7.65 1.13
N LEU A 287 -5.63 -8.42 0.68
CA LEU A 287 -5.04 -9.44 1.55
C LEU A 287 -4.36 -8.78 2.76
N VAL A 288 -3.45 -7.83 2.55
CA VAL A 288 -2.74 -7.15 3.64
C VAL A 288 -3.66 -6.18 4.39
N LYS A 289 -4.44 -5.36 3.68
CA LYS A 289 -5.43 -4.45 4.27
C LYS A 289 -6.51 -5.21 5.04
N GLY A 290 -6.96 -6.35 4.51
CA GLY A 290 -7.97 -7.22 5.13
C GLY A 290 -7.49 -7.82 6.45
N TYR A 291 -6.23 -8.26 6.56
CA TYR A 291 -5.66 -8.67 7.85
C TYR A 291 -5.62 -7.54 8.86
N ARG A 292 -5.21 -6.33 8.42
CA ARG A 292 -5.14 -5.15 9.28
C ARG A 292 -6.51 -4.71 9.76
N ASP A 293 -7.49 -4.62 8.85
CA ASP A 293 -8.86 -4.25 9.16
C ASP A 293 -9.56 -5.30 10.03
N ALA A 294 -9.31 -6.59 9.79
CA ALA A 294 -9.79 -7.68 10.63
C ALA A 294 -9.23 -7.58 12.05
N ASN A 295 -7.94 -7.29 12.19
CA ASN A 295 -7.31 -7.03 13.48
C ASN A 295 -7.90 -5.81 14.18
N ASP A 296 -8.04 -4.67 13.50
CA ASP A 296 -8.62 -3.46 14.08
C ASP A 296 -10.07 -3.67 14.53
N LYS A 297 -10.85 -4.40 13.74
CA LYS A 297 -12.22 -4.77 14.09
C LYS A 297 -12.27 -5.71 15.30
N ALA A 298 -11.41 -6.73 15.33
CA ALA A 298 -11.29 -7.66 16.45
C ALA A 298 -10.84 -6.94 17.73
N PHE A 299 -9.85 -6.05 17.63
CA PHE A 299 -9.36 -5.20 18.70
C PHE A 299 -10.49 -4.34 19.28
N LYS A 300 -11.22 -3.60 18.44
CA LYS A 300 -12.35 -2.75 18.86
C LYS A 300 -13.43 -3.59 19.56
N ALA A 301 -13.74 -4.78 19.04
CA ALA A 301 -14.74 -5.68 19.63
C ALA A 301 -14.28 -6.24 21.00
N LEU A 302 -13.03 -6.69 21.12
CA LEU A 302 -12.46 -7.23 22.35
C LEU A 302 -12.30 -6.15 23.43
N LYS A 303 -11.88 -4.95 23.04
CA LYS A 303 -11.84 -3.78 23.94
C LYS A 303 -13.23 -3.49 24.51
N LYS A 304 -14.24 -3.38 23.65
CA LYS A 304 -15.64 -3.15 24.07
C LYS A 304 -16.17 -4.25 25.00
N ASN A 305 -15.78 -5.50 24.77
CA ASN A 305 -16.17 -6.61 25.64
C ASN A 305 -15.49 -6.52 27.03
N THR A 306 -14.21 -6.13 27.04
CA THR A 306 -13.45 -5.91 28.27
C THR A 306 -14.04 -4.76 29.08
N GLU A 307 -14.36 -3.63 28.44
CA GLU A 307 -15.04 -2.49 29.07
C GLU A 307 -16.39 -2.90 29.68
N LYS A 308 -17.18 -3.73 29.00
CA LYS A 308 -18.43 -4.27 29.55
C LYS A 308 -18.21 -5.15 30.79
N LYS A 309 -17.15 -5.97 30.82
CA LYS A 309 -16.81 -6.78 32.00
C LYS A 309 -16.42 -5.90 33.19
N LEU A 310 -15.61 -4.88 32.94
CA LEU A 310 -15.22 -3.91 33.97
C LEU A 310 -16.43 -3.16 34.53
N GLY A 311 -17.36 -2.73 33.67
CA GLY A 311 -18.62 -2.12 34.12
C GLY A 311 -19.46 -3.03 35.02
N LYS A 312 -19.51 -4.34 34.73
CA LYS A 312 -20.16 -5.31 35.63
C LYS A 312 -19.46 -5.45 36.98
N ILE A 313 -18.14 -5.34 37.02
CA ILE A 313 -17.38 -5.36 38.28
C ILE A 313 -17.70 -4.09 39.10
N ASP A 314 -17.83 -2.94 38.45
CA ASP A 314 -18.24 -1.69 39.11
C ASP A 314 -19.68 -1.77 39.66
N GLU A 315 -20.59 -2.44 38.95
CA GLU A 315 -21.93 -2.74 39.47
C GLU A 315 -21.89 -3.65 40.71
N ILE A 316 -21.05 -4.70 40.70
CA ILE A 316 -20.86 -5.59 41.86
C ILE A 316 -20.31 -4.78 43.04
N LYS A 317 -19.28 -3.95 42.82
CA LYS A 317 -18.71 -3.07 43.84
C LYS A 317 -19.78 -2.16 44.46
N SER A 318 -20.62 -1.56 43.62
CA SER A 318 -21.70 -0.68 44.07
C SER A 318 -22.73 -1.41 44.93
N LYS A 319 -23.12 -2.63 44.53
CA LYS A 319 -24.03 -3.49 45.32
C LYS A 319 -23.42 -3.86 46.68
N LEU A 320 -22.16 -4.28 46.71
CA LEU A 320 -21.46 -4.64 47.95
C LEU A 320 -21.38 -3.44 48.93
N LEU A 321 -21.07 -2.25 48.41
CA LEU A 321 -21.07 -1.02 49.21
C LEU A 321 -22.46 -0.71 49.80
N GLN A 322 -23.54 -0.91 49.04
CA GLN A 322 -24.90 -0.72 49.54
C GLN A 322 -25.26 -1.73 50.63
N THR A 323 -24.91 -3.00 50.46
CA THR A 323 -25.24 -4.07 51.41
C THR A 323 -24.46 -3.96 52.72
N ASN A 324 -23.24 -3.43 52.69
CA ASN A 324 -22.37 -3.33 53.86
C ASN A 324 -22.40 -1.97 54.58
N GLY A 325 -23.37 -1.09 54.28
CA GLY A 325 -23.44 0.23 54.93
C GLY A 325 -22.32 1.20 54.52
N GLY A 326 -21.76 1.04 53.31
CA GLY A 326 -20.83 1.99 52.70
C GLY A 326 -19.36 1.59 52.70
N ALA A 327 -18.98 0.45 53.29
CA ALA A 327 -17.59 -0.02 53.34
C ALA A 327 -17.43 -1.44 52.79
N LEU A 328 -16.32 -1.69 52.09
CA LEU A 328 -15.94 -3.04 51.63
C LEU A 328 -15.08 -3.73 52.69
N SER A 329 -15.24 -5.04 52.85
CA SER A 329 -14.29 -5.85 53.61
C SER A 329 -12.96 -5.97 52.84
N SER A 330 -11.88 -6.31 53.54
CA SER A 330 -10.59 -6.58 52.89
C SER A 330 -10.65 -7.74 51.89
N SER A 331 -11.48 -8.77 52.14
CA SER A 331 -11.67 -9.90 51.21
C SER A 331 -12.42 -9.47 49.95
N GLN A 332 -13.47 -8.67 50.08
CA GLN A 332 -14.25 -8.12 48.96
C GLN A 332 -13.41 -7.17 48.11
N GLN A 333 -12.61 -6.29 48.73
CA GLN A 333 -11.70 -5.41 48.02
C GLN A 333 -10.68 -6.22 47.20
N LYS A 334 -10.04 -7.22 47.82
CA LYS A 334 -9.07 -8.09 47.15
C LYS A 334 -9.70 -8.88 45.99
N LEU A 335 -10.93 -9.36 46.16
CA LEU A 335 -11.65 -10.05 45.08
C LEU A 335 -11.93 -9.12 43.90
N LEU A 336 -12.42 -7.91 44.14
CA LEU A 336 -12.69 -6.92 43.09
C LEU A 336 -11.41 -6.53 42.33
N GLU A 337 -10.31 -6.25 43.03
CA GLU A 337 -9.01 -5.96 42.42
C GLU A 337 -8.52 -7.12 41.55
N THR A 338 -8.69 -8.36 42.03
CA THR A 338 -8.32 -9.58 41.28
C THR A 338 -9.20 -9.78 40.04
N LEU A 339 -10.51 -9.50 40.12
CA LEU A 339 -11.42 -9.58 38.98
C LEU A 339 -11.13 -8.52 37.91
N VAL A 340 -10.73 -7.31 38.31
CA VAL A 340 -10.29 -6.26 37.37
C VAL A 340 -9.01 -6.72 36.66
N ALA A 341 -8.01 -7.18 37.42
CA ALA A 341 -6.75 -7.68 36.87
C ALA A 341 -6.98 -8.85 35.91
N PHE A 342 -7.84 -9.79 36.27
CA PHE A 342 -8.25 -10.91 35.41
C PHE A 342 -8.91 -10.43 34.12
N SER A 343 -9.88 -9.52 34.21
CA SER A 343 -10.63 -9.04 33.03
C SER A 343 -9.74 -8.33 32.03
N VAL A 344 -8.80 -7.51 32.52
CA VAL A 344 -7.81 -6.83 31.66
C VAL A 344 -6.83 -7.82 31.04
N ALA A 345 -6.26 -8.72 31.84
CA ALA A 345 -5.32 -9.74 31.35
C ALA A 345 -5.98 -10.69 30.32
N GLU A 346 -7.26 -11.04 30.51
CA GLU A 346 -8.00 -11.92 29.61
C GLU A 346 -8.28 -11.22 28.27
N GLY A 347 -8.64 -9.94 28.32
CA GLY A 347 -8.82 -9.11 27.13
C GLY A 347 -7.53 -8.99 26.30
N LEU A 348 -6.41 -8.71 26.96
CA LEU A 348 -5.08 -8.65 26.31
C LEU A 348 -4.65 -9.99 25.74
N SER A 349 -4.83 -11.10 26.47
CA SER A 349 -4.49 -12.43 25.98
C SER A 349 -5.25 -12.78 24.71
N LYS A 350 -6.57 -12.54 24.70
CA LYS A 350 -7.41 -12.78 23.52
C LYS A 350 -7.02 -11.94 22.32
N MET A 351 -6.55 -10.71 22.57
CA MET A 351 -6.05 -9.81 21.52
C MET A 351 -4.76 -10.34 20.91
N VAL A 352 -3.78 -10.72 21.76
CA VAL A 352 -2.52 -11.34 21.31
C VAL A 352 -2.79 -12.62 20.52
N ASP A 353 -3.74 -13.46 20.96
CA ASP A 353 -4.09 -14.70 20.26
C ASP A 353 -4.72 -14.46 18.88
N GLN A 354 -5.58 -13.44 18.76
CA GLN A 354 -6.17 -13.05 17.48
C GLN A 354 -5.11 -12.49 16.52
N GLU A 355 -4.26 -11.58 16.99
CA GLU A 355 -3.17 -11.04 16.18
C GLU A 355 -2.22 -12.15 15.71
N LEU A 356 -1.88 -13.10 16.59
CA LEU A 356 -1.05 -14.25 16.25
C LEU A 356 -1.68 -15.11 15.14
N GLN A 357 -2.99 -15.33 15.16
CA GLN A 357 -3.69 -16.07 14.11
C GLN A 357 -3.62 -15.32 12.77
N GLN A 358 -3.87 -14.02 12.75
CA GLN A 358 -3.79 -13.23 11.51
C GLN A 358 -2.37 -13.18 10.96
N LEU A 359 -1.36 -13.02 11.82
CA LEU A 359 0.04 -13.04 11.42
C LEU A 359 0.46 -14.40 10.84
N LYS A 360 -0.06 -15.51 11.37
CA LYS A 360 0.18 -16.84 10.78
C LYS A 360 -0.44 -16.98 9.40
N ASN A 361 -1.67 -16.48 9.21
CA ASN A 361 -2.32 -16.52 7.91
C ASN A 361 -1.57 -15.66 6.88
N MET A 362 -1.17 -14.44 7.25
CA MET A 362 -0.35 -13.56 6.43
C MET A 362 1.01 -14.19 6.10
N PHE A 363 1.65 -14.84 7.07
CA PHE A 363 2.91 -15.54 6.86
C PHE A 363 2.79 -16.67 5.85
N ASN A 364 1.74 -17.51 5.92
CA ASN A 364 1.53 -18.58 4.95
C ASN A 364 1.43 -18.03 3.51
N LEU A 365 0.80 -16.86 3.32
CA LEU A 365 0.73 -16.21 2.00
C LEU A 365 2.09 -15.64 1.57
N MET A 366 2.85 -15.05 2.50
CA MET A 366 4.19 -14.54 2.20
C MET A 366 5.17 -15.66 1.85
N ASP A 367 5.04 -16.83 2.49
CA ASP A 367 5.84 -18.02 2.20
C ASP A 367 5.71 -18.42 0.72
N GLU A 368 4.48 -18.45 0.20
CA GLU A 368 4.21 -18.72 -1.21
C GLU A 368 4.86 -17.68 -2.14
N LYS A 369 4.85 -16.40 -1.76
CA LYS A 369 5.47 -15.32 -2.56
C LYS A 369 6.99 -15.39 -2.58
N PHE A 370 7.62 -15.72 -1.45
CA PHE A 370 9.07 -15.89 -1.36
C PHE A 370 9.57 -17.00 -2.29
N GLU A 371 8.87 -18.14 -2.27
CA GLU A 371 9.16 -19.27 -3.16
C GLU A 371 8.91 -18.90 -4.64
N ALA A 372 7.84 -18.15 -4.92
CA ALA A 372 7.56 -17.66 -6.26
C ALA A 372 8.66 -16.72 -6.78
N ASN A 373 9.17 -15.80 -5.94
CA ASN A 373 10.25 -14.89 -6.32
C ASN A 373 11.54 -15.63 -6.68
N TRP A 374 11.89 -16.67 -5.92
CA TRP A 374 13.04 -17.50 -6.25
C TRP A 374 12.84 -18.24 -7.57
N LYS A 375 11.64 -18.81 -7.78
CA LYS A 375 11.29 -19.48 -9.02
C LYS A 375 11.33 -18.54 -10.23
N ASP A 376 10.82 -17.32 -10.12
CA ASP A 376 10.86 -16.31 -11.19
C ASP A 376 12.30 -15.94 -11.56
N ALA A 377 13.19 -15.82 -10.56
CA ALA A 377 14.62 -15.60 -10.81
C ALA A 377 15.26 -16.77 -11.57
N GLN A 378 14.87 -18.02 -11.24
CA GLN A 378 15.31 -19.20 -11.97
C GLN A 378 14.80 -19.20 -13.42
N GLU A 379 13.50 -18.93 -13.64
CA GLU A 379 12.90 -18.86 -14.98
C GLU A 379 13.55 -17.76 -15.85
N ALA A 380 13.82 -16.58 -15.27
CA ALA A 380 14.55 -15.51 -15.96
C ALA A 380 15.98 -15.95 -16.34
N SER A 381 16.67 -16.66 -15.44
CA SER A 381 18.00 -17.21 -15.71
C SER A 381 17.99 -18.28 -16.80
N ASP A 382 16.91 -19.04 -16.94
CA ASP A 382 16.75 -20.05 -17.99
C ASP A 382 16.57 -19.41 -19.38
N ILE A 383 15.84 -18.30 -19.44
CA ILE A 383 15.62 -17.53 -20.67
C ILE A 383 16.93 -16.87 -21.13
N VAL A 384 17.58 -16.12 -20.24
CA VAL A 384 18.78 -15.33 -20.57
C VAL A 384 20.01 -16.22 -20.70
N GLY A 385 20.17 -17.17 -19.79
CA GLY A 385 21.29 -18.09 -19.69
C GLY A 385 21.07 -19.42 -20.41
N LYS A 386 20.32 -19.46 -21.51
CA LYS A 386 19.92 -20.71 -22.21
C LYS A 386 21.07 -21.67 -22.61
N HIS A 387 22.30 -21.17 -22.64
CA HIS A 387 23.51 -21.94 -22.97
C HIS A 387 24.37 -22.28 -21.75
N LEU A 388 24.00 -21.80 -20.57
CA LEU A 388 24.67 -22.06 -19.31
C LEU A 388 24.09 -23.33 -18.66
N SER A 389 24.95 -24.07 -17.97
CA SER A 389 24.53 -25.13 -17.07
C SER A 389 23.81 -24.54 -15.84
N TYR A 390 23.01 -25.38 -15.16
CA TYR A 390 22.31 -24.94 -13.94
C TYR A 390 23.24 -24.33 -12.87
N PRO A 391 24.41 -24.91 -12.53
CA PRO A 391 25.34 -24.30 -11.58
C PRO A 391 25.88 -22.92 -12.04
N GLU A 392 26.13 -22.75 -13.34
CA GLU A 392 26.59 -21.48 -13.90
C GLU A 392 25.51 -20.40 -13.81
N LYS A 393 24.23 -20.77 -14.04
CA LYS A 393 23.09 -19.85 -13.85
C LYS A 393 22.95 -19.42 -12.40
N VAL A 394 23.00 -20.36 -11.45
CA VAL A 394 22.92 -20.05 -10.01
C VAL A 394 24.07 -19.13 -9.59
N SER A 395 25.30 -19.40 -10.04
CA SER A 395 26.45 -18.54 -9.74
C SER A 395 26.32 -17.14 -10.36
N ALA A 396 25.77 -17.04 -11.58
CA ALA A 396 25.53 -15.75 -12.22
C ALA A 396 24.46 -14.92 -11.49
N LEU A 397 23.37 -15.55 -11.04
CA LEU A 397 22.35 -14.92 -10.21
C LEU A 397 22.95 -14.43 -8.88
N ASP A 398 23.73 -15.28 -8.20
CA ASP A 398 24.34 -14.94 -6.91
C ASP A 398 25.34 -13.78 -7.04
N ASN A 399 26.15 -13.77 -8.11
CA ASN A 399 27.02 -12.63 -8.45
C ASN A 399 26.23 -11.34 -8.71
N GLY A 400 24.99 -11.45 -9.21
CA GLY A 400 24.04 -10.34 -9.35
C GLY A 400 23.34 -9.96 -8.05
N GLY A 401 23.64 -10.62 -6.93
CA GLY A 401 23.04 -10.41 -5.63
C GLY A 401 21.69 -11.12 -5.43
N VAL A 402 21.30 -12.00 -6.36
CA VAL A 402 20.02 -12.73 -6.36
C VAL A 402 20.28 -14.19 -6.00
N ASN A 403 19.84 -14.65 -4.83
CA ASN A 403 19.96 -16.05 -4.43
C ASN A 403 18.80 -16.49 -3.52
N GLU A 404 18.62 -17.81 -3.40
CA GLU A 404 17.56 -18.44 -2.59
C GLU A 404 17.59 -17.99 -1.13
N SER A 405 18.79 -17.80 -0.56
CA SER A 405 18.93 -17.34 0.82
C SER A 405 18.23 -16.00 1.02
N LYS A 406 18.55 -15.02 0.18
CA LYS A 406 17.99 -13.66 0.25
C LYS A 406 16.52 -13.58 -0.15
N LEU A 407 16.11 -14.35 -1.17
CA LEU A 407 14.75 -14.24 -1.72
C LEU A 407 13.73 -15.08 -0.96
N ALA A 408 14.15 -16.18 -0.31
CA ALA A 408 13.24 -17.09 0.35
C ALA A 408 13.65 -17.50 1.76
N THR A 409 14.85 -18.05 1.94
CA THR A 409 15.21 -18.70 3.22
C THR A 409 15.32 -17.70 4.40
N GLU A 410 16.00 -16.58 4.21
CA GLU A 410 16.19 -15.54 5.24
C GLU A 410 14.86 -14.88 5.62
N PRO A 411 14.04 -14.37 4.68
CA PRO A 411 12.71 -13.85 4.99
C PRO A 411 11.82 -14.84 5.75
N HIS A 412 11.81 -16.12 5.33
CA HIS A 412 11.05 -17.17 6.01
C HIS A 412 11.51 -17.32 7.47
N ASN A 413 12.82 -17.44 7.69
CA ASN A 413 13.39 -17.62 9.02
C ASN A 413 13.11 -16.42 9.94
N GLU A 414 13.26 -15.20 9.44
CA GLU A 414 12.97 -13.99 10.21
C GLU A 414 11.52 -13.91 10.68
N ILE A 415 10.57 -14.21 9.80
CA ILE A 415 9.15 -14.18 10.18
C ILE A 415 8.83 -15.31 11.14
N LYS A 416 9.39 -16.51 10.93
CA LYS A 416 9.23 -17.64 11.85
C LYS A 416 9.75 -17.33 13.25
N GLU A 417 10.89 -16.66 13.36
CA GLU A 417 11.40 -16.18 14.65
C GLU A 417 10.46 -15.17 15.32
N LYS A 418 9.93 -14.21 14.57
CA LYS A 418 8.95 -13.23 15.08
C LYS A 418 7.67 -13.92 15.56
N LEU A 419 7.15 -14.89 14.79
CA LEU A 419 5.98 -15.70 15.16
C LEU A 419 6.21 -16.52 16.44
N ASN A 420 7.41 -17.08 16.61
CA ASN A 420 7.77 -17.81 17.82
C ASN A 420 7.76 -16.89 19.05
N LYS A 421 8.33 -15.67 18.94
CA LYS A 421 8.32 -14.68 20.04
C LYS A 421 6.90 -14.31 20.48
N ILE A 422 5.99 -14.08 19.53
CA ILE A 422 4.58 -13.75 19.82
C ILE A 422 3.85 -14.97 20.40
N THR A 423 4.14 -16.17 19.89
CA THR A 423 3.59 -17.42 20.43
C THR A 423 3.99 -17.63 21.89
N ASP A 424 5.25 -17.34 22.24
CA ASP A 424 5.72 -17.45 23.62
C ASP A 424 5.12 -16.37 24.53
N LEU A 425 4.85 -15.18 24.01
CA LEU A 425 4.12 -14.14 24.73
C LEU A 425 2.67 -14.59 25.04
N SER A 426 1.97 -15.16 24.04
CA SER A 426 0.64 -15.76 24.23
C SER A 426 0.65 -16.82 25.34
N LYS A 427 1.63 -17.73 25.34
CA LYS A 427 1.78 -18.76 26.40
C LYS A 427 1.96 -18.13 27.79
N LYS A 428 2.75 -17.05 27.91
CA LYS A 428 2.96 -16.35 29.19
C LYS A 428 1.67 -15.73 29.72
N TYR A 429 0.88 -15.06 28.87
CA TYR A 429 -0.42 -14.51 29.27
C TYR A 429 -1.39 -15.60 29.72
N ASN A 430 -1.45 -16.72 28.99
CA ASN A 430 -2.29 -17.86 29.35
C ASN A 430 -1.89 -18.46 30.71
N SER A 431 -0.58 -18.61 30.98
CA SER A 431 -0.12 -19.07 32.30
C SER A 431 -0.44 -18.09 33.42
N TYR A 432 -0.29 -16.78 33.18
CA TYR A 432 -0.64 -15.75 34.16
C TYR A 432 -2.14 -15.75 34.48
N LEU A 433 -2.99 -15.93 33.47
CA LEU A 433 -4.44 -16.03 33.64
C LEU A 433 -4.84 -17.24 34.50
N GLN A 434 -4.22 -18.40 34.29
CA GLN A 434 -4.46 -19.58 35.12
C GLN A 434 -4.09 -19.36 36.59
N GLN A 435 -3.01 -18.61 36.86
CA GLN A 435 -2.62 -18.25 38.23
C GLN A 435 -3.62 -17.30 38.88
N ILE A 436 -4.11 -16.30 38.14
CA ILE A 436 -5.15 -15.39 38.64
C ILE A 436 -6.45 -16.15 38.90
N GLU A 437 -6.88 -17.03 37.99
CA GLU A 437 -8.08 -17.84 38.14
C GLU A 437 -8.01 -18.73 39.39
N LYS A 438 -6.86 -19.38 39.62
CA LYS A 438 -6.61 -20.13 40.85
C LYS A 438 -6.72 -19.23 42.09
N SER A 439 -6.16 -18.03 42.04
CA SER A 439 -6.23 -17.07 43.15
C SER A 439 -7.66 -16.62 43.44
N ILE A 440 -8.48 -16.40 42.40
CA ILE A 440 -9.91 -16.08 42.54
C ILE A 440 -10.62 -17.24 43.25
N ASN A 441 -10.41 -18.48 42.79
CA ASN A 441 -11.04 -19.66 43.37
C ASN A 441 -10.65 -19.87 44.84
N GLU A 442 -9.39 -19.62 45.19
CA GLU A 442 -8.92 -19.67 46.58
C GLU A 442 -9.56 -18.60 47.47
N ILE A 443 -9.76 -17.37 46.96
CA ILE A 443 -10.46 -16.29 47.67
C ILE A 443 -11.90 -16.69 47.92
N VAL A 444 -12.62 -17.16 46.89
CA VAL A 444 -14.03 -17.56 46.99
C VAL A 444 -14.21 -18.73 47.96
N ALA A 445 -13.36 -19.76 47.87
CA ALA A 445 -13.44 -20.92 48.75
C ALA A 445 -13.22 -20.57 50.23
N LYS A 446 -12.26 -19.68 50.53
CA LYS A 446 -12.02 -19.21 51.90
C LYS A 446 -13.19 -18.42 52.46
N ASP A 447 -13.81 -17.56 51.65
CA ASP A 447 -14.98 -16.76 52.06
C ASP A 447 -16.18 -17.69 52.35
N GLN A 448 -16.40 -18.72 51.53
CA GLN A 448 -17.44 -19.74 51.76
C GLN A 448 -17.20 -20.56 53.04
N GLN A 449 -15.95 -20.96 53.31
CA GLN A 449 -15.60 -21.69 54.53
C GLN A 449 -15.84 -20.85 55.79
N LEU A 450 -15.45 -19.57 55.77
CA LEU A 450 -15.68 -18.64 56.88
C LEU A 450 -17.17 -18.42 57.14
N ALA A 451 -17.98 -18.29 56.08
CA ALA A 451 -19.43 -18.16 56.20
C ALA A 451 -20.07 -19.41 56.83
N GLY A 452 -19.61 -20.61 56.46
CA GLY A 452 -20.08 -21.88 57.05
C GLY A 452 -19.72 -22.01 58.53
N GLN A 453 -18.48 -21.70 58.90
CA GLN A 453 -18.02 -21.78 60.30
C GLN A 453 -18.75 -20.82 61.24
N ILE A 454 -19.12 -19.63 60.76
CA ILE A 454 -19.91 -18.67 61.54
C ILE A 454 -21.37 -19.13 61.64
N GLY A 455 -21.93 -19.74 60.58
CA GLY A 455 -23.28 -20.29 60.60
C GLY A 455 -23.46 -21.47 61.55
N ASP A 456 -22.40 -22.24 61.84
CA ASP A 456 -22.42 -23.33 62.83
C ASP A 456 -22.24 -22.83 64.28
N LEU A 457 -21.89 -21.55 64.48
CA LEU A 457 -21.67 -20.91 65.78
C LEU A 457 -22.84 -20.05 66.27
N ILE A 458 -23.87 -19.85 65.43
CA ILE A 458 -25.11 -19.10 65.71
C ILE A 458 -26.28 -20.08 65.66
#